data_AF-E9GZT1-F1
#
_entry.id   AF-E9GZT1-F1
#
_cell.length_a   1.000
_cell.length_b   1.000
_cell.length_c   1.000
_cell.angle_alpha   90.00
_cell.angle_beta   90.00
_cell.angle_gamma   90.00
#
_symmetry.space_group_name_H-M   'P 1'
#
loop_
_entity.id
_entity.type
_entity.pdbx_description
1 polymer ?
#
loop_
_entity_poly.entity_id
_entity_poly.type
_entity_poly.pdbx_seq_one_letter_code
_entity_poly.pdbx_strand_id
1 'polypeptide(L)'
;MLNLAAVNYRKDIPEFSGDLDDNTTFEEWLKKANRVGTEAGWTDDQKLKFFQSKLIRAAASYNNSLGQNNKANLNVWTTAMEAGFNDATIQDMRKAELSKIEQKFNERIRE
;
A
#
# COMPACT_ATOMS: atom_id res chain seq x y z
N MET A 1 17.94 15.46 -7.81
CA MET A 1 16.76 16.37 -7.85
C MET A 1 15.61 15.62 -8.51
N LEU A 2 14.40 15.70 -7.96
CA LEU A 2 13.20 15.13 -8.59
C LEU A 2 12.68 16.10 -9.66
N ASN A 3 12.40 15.59 -10.86
CA ASN A 3 11.82 16.36 -11.96
C ASN A 3 10.42 16.87 -11.56
N LEU A 4 10.10 18.14 -11.82
CA LEU A 4 8.79 18.73 -11.49
C LEU A 4 7.63 17.98 -12.17
N ALA A 5 7.84 17.50 -13.40
CA ALA A 5 6.87 16.66 -14.09
C ALA A 5 6.63 15.34 -13.34
N ALA A 6 7.70 14.70 -12.85
CA ALA A 6 7.62 13.47 -12.06
C ALA A 6 6.83 13.67 -10.76
N VAL A 7 6.99 14.80 -10.08
CA VAL A 7 6.21 15.11 -8.87
C VAL A 7 4.72 15.29 -9.19
N ASN A 8 4.39 15.90 -10.34
CA ASN A 8 3.01 16.09 -10.74
C ASN A 8 2.27 14.78 -11.03
N TYR A 9 2.92 13.79 -11.65
CA TYR A 9 2.30 12.48 -11.90
C TYR A 9 1.98 11.69 -10.63
N ARG A 10 2.63 12.01 -9.49
CA ARG A 10 2.33 11.37 -8.20
C ARG A 10 0.86 11.52 -7.80
N LYS A 11 0.20 12.61 -8.18
CA LYS A 11 -1.22 12.84 -7.84
C LYS A 11 -2.16 11.83 -8.51
N ASP A 12 -1.72 11.22 -9.61
CA ASP A 12 -2.53 10.29 -10.41
C ASP A 12 -2.47 8.84 -9.85
N ILE A 13 -1.59 8.60 -8.88
CA ILE A 13 -1.56 7.36 -8.09
C ILE A 13 -2.52 7.52 -6.91
N PRO A 14 -3.60 6.71 -6.82
CA PRO A 14 -4.49 6.73 -5.67
C PRO A 14 -3.75 6.27 -4.41
N GLU A 15 -4.24 6.64 -3.24
CA GLU A 15 -3.74 6.08 -1.98
C GLU A 15 -4.19 4.61 -1.86
N PHE A 16 -3.39 3.79 -1.18
CA PHE A 16 -3.72 2.39 -0.89
C PHE A 16 -3.80 2.20 0.62
N SER A 17 -4.99 1.85 1.10
CA SER A 17 -5.21 1.63 2.53
C SER A 17 -4.79 0.24 2.98
N GLY A 18 -4.99 -0.77 2.11
CA GLY A 18 -4.80 -2.17 2.47
C GLY A 18 -5.81 -2.69 3.50
N ASP A 19 -6.86 -1.91 3.78
CA ASP A 19 -7.96 -2.33 4.64
C ASP A 19 -8.86 -3.33 3.89
N LEU A 20 -9.56 -4.18 4.64
CA LEU A 20 -10.39 -5.26 4.08
C LEU A 20 -11.67 -4.76 3.39
N ASP A 21 -12.07 -3.52 3.64
CA ASP A 21 -13.18 -2.81 3.00
C ASP A 21 -12.75 -2.03 1.74
N ASP A 22 -11.44 -1.99 1.44
CA ASP A 22 -10.94 -1.37 0.22
C ASP A 22 -11.24 -2.27 -0.99
N ASN A 23 -11.95 -1.72 -1.98
CA ASN A 23 -12.34 -2.46 -3.19
C ASN A 23 -11.17 -2.71 -4.15
N THR A 24 -9.97 -2.23 -3.83
CA THR A 24 -8.78 -2.35 -4.69
C THR A 24 -7.79 -3.32 -4.04
N THR A 25 -7.41 -4.37 -4.74
CA THR A 25 -6.33 -5.25 -4.30
C THR A 25 -4.95 -4.57 -4.44
N PHE A 26 -3.94 -5.04 -3.69
CA PHE A 26 -2.58 -4.50 -3.84
C PHE A 26 -2.08 -4.67 -5.28
N GLU A 27 -2.39 -5.79 -5.95
CA GLU A 27 -1.99 -6.06 -7.33
C GLU A 27 -2.60 -5.04 -8.31
N GLU A 28 -3.90 -4.75 -8.20
CA GLU A 28 -4.59 -3.77 -9.06
C GLU A 28 -4.04 -2.36 -8.83
N TRP A 29 -3.84 -1.99 -7.56
CA TRP A 29 -3.24 -0.71 -7.21
C TRP A 29 -1.83 -0.58 -7.79
N LEU A 30 -1.01 -1.62 -7.65
CA LEU A 30 0.36 -1.67 -8.14
C LEU A 30 0.42 -1.58 -9.67
N LYS A 31 -0.48 -2.25 -10.40
CA LYS A 31 -0.58 -2.12 -11.88
C LYS A 31 -0.80 -0.66 -12.29
N LYS A 32 -1.72 0.04 -11.62
CA LYS A 32 -2.00 1.46 -11.90
C LYS A 32 -0.82 2.36 -11.54
N ALA A 33 -0.21 2.14 -10.37
CA ALA A 33 0.96 2.89 -9.92
C ALA A 33 2.16 2.71 -10.88
N ASN A 34 2.39 1.48 -11.35
CA ASN A 34 3.43 1.17 -12.34
C ASN A 34 3.18 1.83 -13.69
N ARG A 35 1.93 1.87 -14.16
CA ARG A 35 1.58 2.57 -15.40
C ARG A 35 1.95 4.06 -15.30
N VAL A 36 1.52 4.73 -14.23
CA VAL A 36 1.83 6.14 -13.99
C VAL A 36 3.34 6.37 -13.88
N GLY A 37 4.05 5.52 -13.14
CA GLY A 37 5.50 5.63 -12.98
C GLY A 37 6.25 5.46 -14.32
N THR A 38 5.79 4.57 -15.19
CA THR A 38 6.37 4.36 -16.52
C THR A 38 6.07 5.53 -17.46
N GLU A 39 4.83 6.03 -17.48
CA GLU A 39 4.43 7.21 -18.27
C GLU A 39 5.22 8.47 -17.85
N ALA A 40 5.53 8.57 -16.55
CA ALA A 40 6.33 9.65 -16.00
C ALA A 40 7.86 9.46 -16.14
N GLY A 41 8.31 8.34 -16.71
CA GLY A 41 9.73 8.02 -16.90
C GLY A 41 10.51 7.84 -15.60
N TRP A 42 9.86 7.33 -14.54
CA TRP A 42 10.50 7.15 -13.24
C TRP A 42 11.47 5.97 -13.21
N THR A 43 12.60 6.15 -12.53
CA THR A 43 13.48 5.04 -12.15
C THR A 43 12.84 4.18 -11.07
N ASP A 44 13.33 2.97 -10.89
CA ASP A 44 12.81 2.06 -9.85
C ASP A 44 12.95 2.64 -8.43
N ASP A 45 14.02 3.39 -8.16
CA ASP A 45 14.19 4.10 -6.89
C ASP A 45 13.13 5.21 -6.69
N GLN A 46 12.75 5.89 -7.77
CA GLN A 46 11.70 6.90 -7.73
C GLN A 46 10.33 6.26 -7.52
N LYS A 47 10.04 5.19 -8.26
CA LYS A 47 8.82 4.37 -8.08
C LYS A 47 8.71 3.89 -6.64
N LEU A 48 9.76 3.27 -6.10
CA LEU A 48 9.79 2.78 -4.72
C LEU A 48 9.42 3.87 -3.71
N LYS A 49 10.08 5.04 -3.80
CA LYS A 49 9.80 6.17 -2.89
C LYS A 49 8.37 6.68 -3.04
N PHE A 50 7.88 6.83 -4.27
CA PHE A 50 6.53 7.35 -4.49
C PHE A 50 5.44 6.35 -4.12
N PHE A 51 5.63 5.07 -4.39
CA PHE A 51 4.67 4.01 -4.05
C PHE A 51 4.55 3.89 -2.53
N GLN A 52 5.67 3.85 -1.80
CA GLN A 52 5.65 3.85 -0.33
C GLN A 52 4.94 5.08 0.26
N SER A 53 5.10 6.25 -0.38
CA SER A 53 4.47 7.50 0.05
C SER A 53 2.95 7.57 -0.17
N LYS A 54 2.37 6.58 -0.85
CA LYS A 54 0.94 6.47 -1.16
C LYS A 54 0.24 5.40 -0.34
N LEU A 55 0.99 4.69 0.50
CA LEU A 55 0.42 3.78 1.46
C LEU A 55 -0.15 4.56 2.64
N ILE A 56 -1.35 4.19 3.06
CA ILE A 56 -2.00 4.72 4.27
C ILE A 56 -2.46 3.53 5.14
N ARG A 57 -2.92 3.81 6.37
CA ARG A 57 -3.60 2.82 7.25
C ARG A 57 -2.87 1.47 7.35
N ALA A 58 -3.55 0.34 7.11
CA ALA A 58 -2.97 -1.00 7.25
C ALA A 58 -1.76 -1.21 6.33
N ALA A 59 -1.77 -0.67 5.12
CA ALA A 59 -0.65 -0.73 4.19
C ALA A 59 0.56 0.05 4.67
N ALA A 60 0.36 1.26 5.22
CA ALA A 60 1.45 2.02 5.81
C ALA A 60 2.04 1.32 7.04
N SER A 61 1.18 0.79 7.93
CA SER A 61 1.60 0.04 9.11
C SER A 61 2.39 -1.22 8.74
N TYR A 62 1.89 -2.01 7.78
CA TYR A 62 2.58 -3.20 7.29
C TYR A 62 3.93 -2.84 6.66
N ASN A 63 3.95 -1.85 5.76
CA ASN A 63 5.20 -1.37 5.18
C ASN A 63 6.20 -0.93 6.24
N ASN A 64 5.77 -0.21 7.29
CA ASN A 64 6.67 0.24 8.36
C ASN A 64 7.23 -0.93 9.19
N SER A 65 6.50 -2.04 9.30
CA SER A 65 6.97 -3.25 9.96
C SER A 65 8.03 -4.03 9.16
N LEU A 66 8.13 -3.82 7.83
CA LEU A 66 9.12 -4.48 6.99
C LEU A 66 10.55 -4.01 7.32
N GLY A 67 11.46 -4.97 7.47
CA GLY A 67 12.90 -4.70 7.63
C GLY A 67 13.52 -4.02 6.41
N GLN A 68 14.68 -3.37 6.60
CA GLN A 68 15.34 -2.60 5.53
C GLN A 68 15.66 -3.41 4.27
N ASN A 69 16.03 -4.70 4.42
CA ASN A 69 16.30 -5.59 3.28
C ASN A 69 15.06 -5.77 2.40
N ASN A 70 13.87 -5.78 3.00
CA ASN A 70 12.59 -5.86 2.27
C ASN A 70 12.23 -4.55 1.57
N LYS A 71 13.01 -3.48 1.76
CA LYS A 71 12.84 -2.17 1.12
C LYS A 71 14.05 -1.77 0.28
N ALA A 72 14.98 -2.70 0.02
CA ALA A 72 16.25 -2.40 -0.62
C ALA A 72 16.09 -1.93 -2.08
N ASN A 73 15.10 -2.45 -2.80
CA ASN A 73 14.75 -2.03 -4.15
C ASN A 73 13.28 -2.33 -4.45
N LEU A 74 12.79 -1.82 -5.58
CA LEU A 74 11.39 -1.93 -5.98
C LEU A 74 10.91 -3.38 -6.05
N ASN A 75 11.69 -4.28 -6.66
CA ASN A 75 11.28 -5.67 -6.84
C ASN A 75 11.10 -6.39 -5.50
N VAL A 76 12.10 -6.29 -4.62
CA VAL A 76 12.06 -6.93 -3.29
C VAL A 76 10.90 -6.39 -2.45
N TRP A 77 10.69 -5.08 -2.47
CA TRP A 77 9.58 -4.46 -1.77
C TRP A 77 8.22 -4.89 -2.30
N THR A 78 8.08 -5.00 -3.62
CA THR A 78 6.85 -5.43 -4.26
C THR A 78 6.50 -6.86 -3.87
N THR A 79 7.47 -7.79 -3.91
CA THR A 79 7.27 -9.17 -3.46
C THR A 79 6.86 -9.24 -1.99
N ALA A 80 7.48 -8.43 -1.12
CA ALA A 80 7.14 -8.40 0.30
C ALA A 80 5.71 -7.87 0.54
N MET A 81 5.32 -6.82 -0.17
CA MET A 81 3.96 -6.27 -0.08
C MET A 81 2.91 -7.25 -0.64
N GLU A 82 3.17 -7.87 -1.79
CA GLU A 82 2.29 -8.89 -2.36
C GLU A 82 2.11 -10.06 -1.39
N ALA A 83 3.18 -10.58 -0.79
CA ALA A 83 3.07 -11.63 0.22
C ALA A 83 2.21 -11.19 1.42
N GLY A 84 2.35 -9.95 1.89
CA GLY A 84 1.56 -9.43 3.01
C GLY A 84 0.07 -9.20 2.73
N PHE A 85 -0.33 -8.99 1.47
CA PHE A 85 -1.70 -8.66 1.09
C PHE A 85 -2.40 -9.75 0.27
N ASN A 86 -1.68 -10.67 -0.36
CA ASN A 86 -2.24 -11.81 -1.12
C ASN A 86 -2.19 -13.13 -0.34
N ASP A 87 -1.55 -13.19 0.83
CA ASP A 87 -1.59 -14.40 1.67
C ASP A 87 -3.00 -14.55 2.27
N ALA A 88 -3.72 -15.56 1.78
CA ALA A 88 -5.06 -15.90 2.24
C ALA A 88 -5.12 -16.16 3.76
N THR A 89 -4.05 -16.69 4.35
CA THR A 89 -3.93 -16.90 5.80
C THR A 89 -3.86 -15.56 6.54
N ILE A 90 -3.09 -14.59 6.02
CA ILE A 90 -3.00 -13.25 6.60
C ILE A 90 -4.33 -12.51 6.43
N GLN A 91 -5.01 -12.67 5.29
CA GLN A 91 -6.32 -12.09 5.08
C GLN A 91 -7.37 -12.69 6.03
N ASP A 92 -7.36 -14.01 6.23
CA ASP A 92 -8.25 -14.67 7.19
C ASP A 92 -7.92 -14.31 8.63
N MET A 93 -6.64 -14.14 8.98
CA MET A 93 -6.24 -13.62 10.29
C MET A 93 -6.70 -12.18 10.50
N ARG A 94 -6.56 -11.30 9.50
CA ARG A 94 -7.05 -9.91 9.59
C ARG A 94 -8.57 -9.86 9.71
N LYS A 95 -9.31 -10.70 8.98
CA LYS A 95 -10.77 -10.85 9.14
C LYS A 95 -11.13 -11.35 10.54
N ALA A 96 -10.39 -12.32 11.05
CA ALA A 96 -10.59 -12.87 12.39
C ALA A 96 -10.19 -11.89 13.51
N GLU A 97 -9.27 -10.96 13.27
CA GLU A 97 -8.98 -9.86 14.19
C GLU A 97 -10.05 -8.79 14.15
N LEU A 98 -10.53 -8.40 12.96
CA LEU A 98 -11.65 -7.46 12.79
C LEU A 98 -12.94 -7.98 13.44
N SER A 99 -13.24 -9.28 13.34
CA SER A 99 -14.41 -9.86 13.99
C SER A 99 -14.32 -9.92 15.52
N LYS A 100 -13.12 -9.76 16.09
CA LYS A 100 -12.89 -9.68 17.54
C LYS A 100 -12.91 -8.25 18.08
N ILE A 101 -12.85 -7.24 17.19
CA ILE A 101 -13.06 -5.85 17.58
C ILE A 101 -14.57 -5.65 17.74
N GLU A 102 -15.10 -6.05 18.90
CA GLU A 102 -16.45 -5.66 19.30
C GLU A 102 -16.45 -4.16 19.60
N GLN A 103 -17.36 -3.43 18.94
CA GLN A 103 -17.62 -2.04 19.28
C GLN A 103 -18.02 -1.95 20.75
N LYS A 104 -17.31 -1.16 21.54
CA LYS A 104 -17.68 -0.98 22.95
C LYS A 104 -19.00 -0.24 23.03
N PHE A 105 -19.84 -0.57 24.01
CA PHE A 105 -21.16 0.04 24.21
C PHE A 105 -21.16 1.60 24.19
N ASN A 106 -20.03 2.23 24.52
CA ASN A 106 -19.88 3.69 24.56
C ASN A 106 -19.17 4.31 23.33
N GLU A 107 -18.81 3.53 22.31
CA GLU A 107 -18.19 4.06 21.10
C GLU A 107 -19.26 4.61 20.15
N ARG A 108 -19.15 5.90 19.79
CA ARG A 108 -20.05 6.56 18.84
C ARG A 108 -19.82 6.03 17.43
N ILE A 109 -20.89 5.57 16.78
CA ILE A 109 -20.93 5.42 15.32
C ILE A 109 -20.96 6.84 14.73
N ARG A 110 -20.05 7.14 13.79
CA ARG A 110 -20.07 8.41 13.05
C ARG A 110 -20.99 8.22 11.84
N GLU A 111 -22.12 8.92 11.84
CA GLU A 111 -23.06 9.01 10.70
C GLU A 111 -22.46 9.74 9.51
#